data_AF-F5ISG6-F1
#
_entry.id   AF-F5ISG6-F1
#
_cell.length_a   1.000
_cell.length_b   1.000
_cell.length_c   1.000
_cell.angle_alpha   90.00
_cell.angle_beta   90.00
_cell.angle_gamma   90.00
#
_symmetry.space_group_name_H-M   'P 1'
#
loop_
_entity.id
_entity.type
_entity.pdbx_description
1 polymer ?
#
loop_
_entity_poly.entity_id
_entity_poly.type
_entity_poly.pdbx_seq_one_letter_code
_entity_poly.pdbx_strand_id
1 'polypeptide(L)'
;MKNKITLSILCFCIFAGLKLAYPHLDTDNIRFLLGPTNKAIELISGSDAIYNNASGYFYPQINMVINKSCSGFNFLLISFLMIAFVFIKTGIIKKWLVIPASFILSYMITLIANISRITGYMLIMDTGFYSASGLPDKLIHQAEGIFVYLSFLIFGYLLLNQIINKIQHNHEKTA
;
A
#
# COMPACT_ATOMS: atom_id res chain seq x y z
N MET A 1 -29.76 -5.22 5.43
CA MET A 1 -28.68 -5.94 6.15
C MET A 1 -28.06 -7.08 5.32
N LYS A 2 -28.84 -8.02 4.76
CA LYS A 2 -28.32 -9.15 3.95
C LYS A 2 -27.30 -8.75 2.88
N ASN A 3 -27.59 -7.75 2.04
CA ASN A 3 -26.67 -7.34 0.97
C ASN A 3 -25.34 -6.74 1.47
N LYS A 4 -25.29 -6.14 2.67
CA LYS A 4 -24.04 -5.61 3.24
C LYS A 4 -23.13 -6.77 3.66
N ILE A 5 -23.71 -7.81 4.28
CA ILE A 5 -23.00 -9.03 4.68
C ILE A 5 -22.46 -9.75 3.44
N THR A 6 -23.28 -9.92 2.40
CA THR A 6 -22.84 -10.54 1.13
C THR A 6 -21.66 -9.79 0.51
N LEU A 7 -21.71 -8.46 0.48
CA LEU A 7 -20.64 -7.64 -0.09
C LEU A 7 -19.35 -7.71 0.76
N SER A 8 -19.48 -7.73 2.09
CA SER A 8 -18.34 -7.93 3.00
C SER A 8 -17.67 -9.29 2.79
N ILE A 9 -18.47 -10.37 2.67
CA ILE A 9 -17.95 -11.71 2.38
C ILE A 9 -17.23 -11.71 1.04
N LEU A 10 -17.81 -11.11 0.01
CA LEU A 10 -17.17 -11.00 -1.31
C LEU A 10 -15.83 -10.26 -1.24
N CYS A 11 -15.73 -9.14 -0.51
CA CYS A 11 -14.47 -8.43 -0.31
C CYS A 11 -13.43 -9.31 0.40
N PHE A 12 -13.84 -10.08 1.40
CA PHE A 12 -12.96 -11.01 2.10
C PHE A 12 -12.50 -12.18 1.22
N CYS A 13 -13.38 -12.73 0.38
CA CYS A 13 -13.02 -13.74 -0.61
C CYS A 13 -11.99 -13.22 -1.62
N ILE A 14 -12.17 -11.99 -2.12
CA ILE A 14 -11.20 -11.33 -3.01
C ILE A 14 -9.85 -11.16 -2.30
N PHE A 15 -9.87 -10.65 -1.06
CA PHE A 15 -8.67 -10.51 -0.23
C PHE A 15 -7.94 -11.85 -0.08
N ALA A 16 -8.67 -12.90 0.32
CA ALA A 16 -8.09 -14.22 0.57
C ALA A 16 -7.54 -14.82 -0.73
N GLY A 17 -8.29 -14.74 -1.84
CA GLY A 17 -7.86 -15.23 -3.15
C GLY A 17 -6.57 -14.55 -3.63
N LEU A 18 -6.52 -13.22 -3.57
CA LEU A 18 -5.31 -12.46 -3.95
C LEU A 18 -4.14 -12.73 -3.00
N LYS A 19 -4.41 -12.87 -1.70
CA LYS A 19 -3.40 -13.17 -0.69
C LYS A 19 -2.79 -14.56 -0.90
N LEU A 20 -3.60 -15.56 -1.24
CA LEU A 20 -3.16 -16.92 -1.54
C LEU A 20 -2.46 -17.02 -2.90
N ALA A 21 -2.86 -16.21 -3.88
CA ALA A 21 -2.17 -16.14 -5.17
C ALA A 21 -0.80 -15.46 -5.07
N TYR A 22 -0.65 -14.46 -4.18
CA TYR A 22 0.55 -13.61 -4.10
C TYR A 22 1.88 -14.36 -4.03
N PRO A 23 2.07 -15.42 -3.22
CA PRO A 23 3.31 -16.21 -3.20
C PRO A 23 3.71 -16.76 -4.57
N HIS A 24 2.74 -17.09 -5.42
CA HIS A 24 2.95 -17.67 -6.75
C HIS A 24 3.11 -16.64 -7.87
N LEU A 25 2.92 -15.34 -7.59
CA LEU A 25 3.09 -14.28 -8.59
C LEU A 25 4.56 -13.91 -8.78
N ASP A 26 5.04 -13.93 -10.02
CA ASP A 26 6.37 -13.40 -10.36
C ASP A 26 6.43 -11.86 -10.31
N THR A 27 7.65 -11.32 -10.34
CA THR A 27 7.92 -9.88 -10.29
C THR A 27 7.20 -9.10 -11.40
N ASP A 28 7.07 -9.69 -12.59
CA ASP A 28 6.35 -9.11 -13.73
C ASP A 28 4.86 -8.87 -13.40
N ASN A 29 4.21 -9.81 -12.71
CA ASN A 29 2.79 -9.68 -12.33
C ASN A 29 2.56 -8.56 -11.31
N ILE A 30 3.60 -8.15 -10.58
CA ILE A 30 3.54 -7.12 -9.54
C ILE A 30 4.13 -5.80 -10.05
N ARG A 31 4.53 -5.74 -11.32
CA ARG A 31 5.12 -4.56 -11.95
C ARG A 31 4.17 -3.36 -11.98
N PHE A 32 2.85 -3.58 -11.91
CA PHE A 32 1.88 -2.50 -11.79
C PHE A 32 2.02 -1.69 -10.48
N LEU A 33 2.57 -2.28 -9.42
CA LEU A 33 2.97 -1.58 -8.19
C LEU A 33 4.42 -1.10 -8.30
N LEU A 34 5.32 -1.99 -8.70
CA LEU A 34 6.76 -1.70 -8.68
C LEU A 34 7.18 -0.64 -9.70
N GLY A 35 6.60 -0.60 -10.90
CA GLY A 35 6.98 0.33 -11.96
C GLY A 35 6.76 1.80 -11.58
N PRO A 36 5.54 2.21 -11.18
CA PRO A 36 5.28 3.57 -10.72
C PRO A 36 6.10 3.95 -9.49
N THR A 37 6.27 3.02 -8.53
CA THR A 37 7.14 3.24 -7.38
C THR A 37 8.59 3.47 -7.82
N ASN A 38 9.15 2.60 -8.66
CA ASN A 38 10.52 2.71 -9.16
C ASN A 38 10.76 4.06 -9.84
N LYS A 39 9.86 4.48 -10.72
CA LYS A 39 9.97 5.77 -11.39
C LYS A 39 10.00 6.95 -10.41
N ALA A 40 9.20 6.89 -9.34
CA ALA A 40 9.25 7.89 -8.29
C ALA A 40 10.57 7.84 -7.50
N ILE A 41 11.10 6.64 -7.24
CA ILE A 41 12.39 6.48 -6.55
C ILE A 41 13.56 6.93 -7.42
N GLU A 42 13.56 6.68 -8.73
CA GLU A 42 14.57 7.22 -9.67
C GLU A 42 14.58 8.76 -9.62
N LEU A 43 13.39 9.39 -9.62
CA LEU A 43 13.27 10.84 -9.51
C LEU A 43 13.75 11.38 -8.16
N ILE A 44 13.49 10.67 -7.06
CA ILE A 44 13.89 11.10 -5.71
C ILE A 44 15.39 10.88 -5.46
N SER A 45 15.93 9.74 -5.89
CA SER A 45 17.32 9.35 -5.66
C SER A 45 18.30 9.94 -6.68
N GLY A 46 17.82 10.35 -7.85
CA GLY A 46 18.68 10.75 -8.96
C GLY A 46 19.50 9.59 -9.55
N SER A 47 19.13 8.35 -9.24
CA SER A 47 19.84 7.14 -9.64
C SER A 47 18.94 6.25 -10.51
N ASP A 48 19.48 5.77 -11.63
CA ASP A 48 18.75 4.89 -12.54
C ASP A 48 18.75 3.45 -12.05
N ALA A 49 17.60 2.78 -12.17
CA ALA A 49 17.48 1.37 -11.82
C ALA A 49 17.70 0.46 -13.03
N ILE A 50 18.38 -0.67 -12.80
CA ILE A 50 18.52 -1.76 -13.77
C ILE A 50 17.47 -2.81 -13.46
N TYR A 51 16.51 -2.99 -14.35
CA TYR A 51 15.46 -4.00 -14.18
C TYR A 51 15.95 -5.40 -14.60
N ASN A 52 15.72 -6.39 -13.74
CA ASN A 52 15.93 -7.80 -14.01
C ASN A 52 14.69 -8.59 -13.57
N ASN A 53 14.14 -9.44 -14.45
CA ASN A 53 12.94 -10.22 -14.17
C ASN A 53 13.10 -11.12 -12.92
N ALA A 54 14.30 -11.64 -12.68
CA ALA A 54 14.58 -12.54 -11.55
C ALA A 54 14.67 -11.81 -10.20
N SER A 55 15.23 -10.61 -10.17
CA SER A 55 15.56 -9.91 -8.92
C SER A 55 14.77 -8.62 -8.67
N GLY A 56 14.16 -8.02 -9.70
CA GLY A 56 13.47 -6.72 -9.62
C GLY A 56 14.33 -5.56 -10.09
N TYR A 57 14.13 -4.39 -9.50
CA TYR A 57 14.87 -3.17 -9.85
C TYR A 57 16.12 -3.04 -8.97
N PHE A 58 17.29 -3.13 -9.57
CA PHE A 58 18.57 -2.98 -8.88
C PHE A 58 19.11 -1.56 -9.03
N TYR A 59 19.51 -0.95 -7.92
CA TYR A 59 20.12 0.37 -7.86
C TYR A 59 21.61 0.22 -7.53
N PRO A 60 22.52 0.36 -8.51
CA PRO A 60 23.95 0.09 -8.32
C PRO A 60 24.62 1.04 -7.32
N GLN A 61 24.22 2.32 -7.31
CA GLN A 61 24.87 3.34 -6.50
C GLN A 61 24.63 3.16 -4.99
N ILE A 62 23.46 2.65 -4.62
CA ILE A 62 23.05 2.39 -3.23
C ILE A 62 23.06 0.89 -2.88
N ASN A 63 23.50 0.04 -3.81
CA ASN A 63 23.53 -1.42 -3.71
C ASN A 63 22.22 -2.01 -3.15
N MET A 64 21.07 -1.54 -3.64
CA MET A 64 19.74 -1.91 -3.15
C MET A 64 18.93 -2.59 -4.26
N VAL A 65 18.14 -3.60 -3.90
CA VAL A 65 17.21 -4.26 -4.82
C VAL A 65 15.77 -4.03 -4.36
N ILE A 66 14.96 -3.38 -5.19
CA ILE A 66 13.51 -3.28 -5.02
C ILE A 66 12.86 -4.47 -5.73
N ASN A 67 12.49 -5.48 -4.93
CA ASN A 67 11.89 -6.73 -5.41
C ASN A 67 10.43 -6.88 -4.97
N LYS A 68 9.85 -8.04 -5.26
CA LYS A 68 8.49 -8.44 -4.85
C LYS A 68 8.16 -8.12 -3.39
N SER A 69 9.10 -8.31 -2.46
CA SER A 69 8.87 -8.04 -1.04
C SER A 69 8.62 -6.55 -0.71
N CYS A 70 9.14 -5.65 -1.56
CA CYS A 70 9.00 -4.20 -1.46
C CYS A 70 7.83 -3.64 -2.29
N SER A 71 6.94 -4.50 -2.81
CA SER A 71 5.84 -4.06 -3.68
C SER A 71 4.70 -3.35 -2.95
N GLY A 72 4.61 -3.49 -1.63
CA GLY A 72 3.45 -3.01 -0.88
C GLY A 72 2.15 -3.80 -1.14
N PHE A 73 2.20 -4.94 -1.82
CA PHE A 73 0.99 -5.71 -2.18
C PHE A 73 0.15 -6.12 -0.96
N ASN A 74 0.78 -6.53 0.14
CA ASN A 74 0.04 -6.87 1.36
C ASN A 74 -0.67 -5.63 1.95
N PHE A 75 -0.01 -4.47 1.90
CA PHE A 75 -0.58 -3.22 2.36
C PHE A 75 -1.75 -2.77 1.47
N LEU A 76 -1.65 -2.98 0.15
CA LEU A 76 -2.77 -2.78 -0.79
C LEU A 76 -4.01 -3.58 -0.39
N LEU A 77 -3.83 -4.86 -0.06
CA LEU A 77 -4.93 -5.75 0.32
C LEU A 77 -5.59 -5.35 1.64
N ILE A 78 -4.80 -4.98 2.66
CA ILE A 78 -5.32 -4.53 3.96
C ILE A 78 -6.04 -3.18 3.80
N SER A 79 -5.44 -2.25 3.05
CA SER A 79 -6.03 -0.94 2.75
C SER A 79 -7.32 -1.10 1.94
N PHE A 80 -7.37 -2.01 0.98
CA PHE A 80 -8.58 -2.36 0.23
C PHE A 80 -9.71 -2.80 1.18
N LEU A 81 -9.44 -3.75 2.09
CA LEU A 81 -10.45 -4.21 3.05
C LEU A 81 -10.94 -3.09 3.95
N MET A 82 -10.02 -2.30 4.50
CA MET A 82 -10.36 -1.16 5.36
C MET A 82 -11.30 -0.19 4.65
N ILE A 83 -10.96 0.24 3.43
CA ILE A 83 -11.75 1.19 2.63
C ILE A 83 -13.10 0.57 2.26
N ALA A 84 -13.12 -0.70 1.82
CA ALA A 84 -14.34 -1.40 1.46
C ALA A 84 -15.32 -1.47 2.65
N PHE A 85 -14.83 -1.81 3.84
CA PHE A 85 -15.68 -1.85 5.03
C PHE A 85 -16.24 -0.48 5.40
N VAL A 86 -15.44 0.58 5.30
CA VAL A 86 -15.91 1.94 5.53
C VAL A 86 -17.04 2.31 4.54
N PHE A 87 -16.88 2.00 3.25
CA PHE A 87 -17.91 2.24 2.23
C PHE A 87 -19.17 1.37 2.43
N ILE A 88 -19.04 0.10 2.81
CA ILE A 88 -20.18 -0.79 3.08
C ILE A 88 -20.96 -0.32 4.31
N LYS A 89 -20.26 0.09 5.37
CA LYS A 89 -20.85 0.59 6.61
C LYS A 89 -21.66 1.84 6.34
N THR A 90 -21.04 2.84 5.74
CA THR A 90 -21.61 4.18 5.51
C THR A 90 -22.67 4.17 4.40
N GLY A 91 -22.52 3.33 3.38
CA GLY A 91 -23.47 3.24 2.26
C GLY A 91 -23.46 4.46 1.35
N ILE A 92 -22.45 5.32 1.45
CA ILE A 92 -22.34 6.59 0.72
C ILE A 92 -22.14 6.40 -0.80
N ILE A 93 -21.53 5.30 -1.20
CA ILE A 93 -21.34 4.93 -2.61
C ILE A 93 -22.27 3.79 -3.02
N LYS A 94 -22.61 3.74 -4.30
CA LYS A 94 -23.44 2.66 -4.87
C LYS A 94 -22.75 1.31 -4.68
N LYS A 95 -23.53 0.27 -4.37
CA LYS A 95 -23.01 -1.07 -4.03
C LYS A 95 -22.04 -1.64 -5.07
N TRP A 96 -22.34 -1.48 -6.35
CA TRP A 96 -21.50 -1.99 -7.45
C TRP A 96 -20.17 -1.22 -7.61
N LEU A 97 -20.09 0.00 -7.07
CA LEU A 97 -18.87 0.82 -7.07
C LEU A 97 -17.95 0.54 -5.87
N VAL A 98 -18.41 -0.17 -4.84
CA VAL A 98 -17.63 -0.39 -3.61
C VAL A 98 -16.28 -1.03 -3.91
N ILE A 99 -16.29 -2.19 -4.57
CA ILE A 99 -15.05 -2.92 -4.87
C ILE A 99 -14.10 -2.11 -5.76
N PRO A 100 -14.51 -1.59 -6.94
CA PRO A 100 -13.59 -0.84 -7.80
C PRO A 100 -13.09 0.45 -7.14
N ALA A 101 -13.95 1.21 -6.45
CA ALA A 101 -13.54 2.43 -5.75
C ALA A 101 -12.54 2.13 -4.63
N SER A 102 -12.76 1.04 -3.87
CA SER A 102 -11.83 0.60 -2.83
C SER A 102 -10.46 0.21 -3.38
N PHE A 103 -10.40 -0.50 -4.52
CA PHE A 103 -9.13 -0.85 -5.16
C PHE A 103 -8.37 0.36 -5.69
N ILE A 104 -9.08 1.30 -6.33
CA ILE A 104 -8.46 2.53 -6.84
C ILE A 104 -7.87 3.34 -5.68
N LEU A 105 -8.65 3.55 -4.61
CA LEU A 105 -8.18 4.35 -3.48
C LEU A 105 -7.06 3.64 -2.72
N SER A 106 -7.16 2.32 -2.49
CA SER A 106 -6.11 1.56 -1.83
C SER A 106 -4.82 1.52 -2.65
N TYR A 107 -4.92 1.47 -3.98
CA TYR A 107 -3.77 1.55 -4.88
C TYR A 107 -3.05 2.90 -4.74
N MET A 108 -3.78 4.02 -4.74
CA MET A 108 -3.20 5.35 -4.55
C MET A 108 -2.49 5.48 -3.19
N ILE A 109 -3.14 5.04 -2.12
CA ILE A 109 -2.54 5.06 -0.77
C ILE A 109 -1.30 4.17 -0.72
N THR A 110 -1.35 3.00 -1.38
CA THR A 110 -0.22 2.06 -1.44
C THR A 110 0.98 2.66 -2.15
N LEU A 111 0.78 3.35 -3.29
CA LEU A 111 1.89 3.99 -3.99
C LEU A 111 2.59 5.02 -3.10
N ILE A 112 1.83 5.89 -2.45
CA ILE A 112 2.38 6.92 -1.57
C ILE A 112 3.13 6.26 -0.39
N ALA A 113 2.48 5.34 0.32
CA ALA A 113 3.07 4.66 1.47
C ALA A 113 4.34 3.89 1.09
N ASN A 114 4.34 3.19 -0.05
CA ASN A 114 5.48 2.39 -0.48
C ASN A 114 6.65 3.26 -0.96
N ILE A 115 6.38 4.40 -1.61
CA ILE A 115 7.41 5.40 -1.94
C ILE A 115 8.03 5.94 -0.65
N SER A 116 7.21 6.39 0.31
CA SER A 116 7.70 6.88 1.59
C SER A 116 8.53 5.84 2.34
N ARG A 117 8.11 4.58 2.29
CA ARG A 117 8.79 3.44 2.90
C ARG A 117 10.19 3.23 2.30
N ILE A 118 10.29 3.17 0.97
CA ILE A 118 11.57 2.95 0.30
C ILE A 118 12.50 4.16 0.50
N THR A 119 11.99 5.38 0.38
CA THR A 119 12.79 6.59 0.63
C THR A 119 13.23 6.71 2.09
N GLY A 120 12.36 6.36 3.03
CA GLY A 120 12.71 6.32 4.46
C GLY A 120 13.84 5.33 4.73
N TYR A 121 13.76 4.13 4.14
CA TYR A 121 14.84 3.15 4.23
C TYR A 121 16.16 3.65 3.65
N MET A 122 16.15 4.30 2.47
CA MET A 122 17.35 4.89 1.87
C MET A 122 17.99 5.96 2.79
N LEU A 123 17.18 6.80 3.43
CA LEU A 123 17.68 7.82 4.36
C LEU A 123 18.31 7.19 5.63
N ILE A 124 17.70 6.14 6.18
CA ILE A 124 18.27 5.43 7.34
C ILE A 124 19.62 4.80 6.97
N MET A 125 19.76 4.28 5.75
CA MET A 125 21.05 3.76 5.26
C MET A 125 22.12 4.85 5.15
N ASP A 126 21.76 6.02 4.62
CA ASP A 126 22.70 7.13 4.39
C ASP A 126 23.21 7.76 5.72
N THR A 127 22.35 7.83 6.74
CA THR A 127 22.71 8.41 8.05
C THR A 127 23.66 7.56 8.91
N GLY A 128 24.02 6.35 8.47
CA GLY A 128 24.90 5.45 9.23
C GLY A 128 24.26 4.88 10.51
N PHE A 129 22.93 5.03 10.68
CA PHE A 129 22.19 4.51 11.85
C PHE A 129 22.37 3.00 12.03
N TYR A 130 22.51 2.25 10.93
CA TYR A 130 22.84 0.82 10.94
C TYR A 130 24.13 0.53 11.70
N SER A 131 25.20 1.24 11.35
CA SER A 131 26.52 1.11 11.97
C SER A 131 26.48 1.45 13.47
N ALA A 132 25.62 2.40 13.86
CA ALA A 132 25.51 2.85 15.25
C ALA A 132 24.60 1.96 16.13
N SER A 133 23.57 1.35 15.55
CA SER A 133 22.55 0.58 16.30
C SER A 133 22.95 -0.86 16.61
N GLY A 134 23.89 -1.44 15.84
CA GLY A 134 24.30 -2.85 15.97
C GLY A 134 23.19 -3.87 15.69
N LEU A 135 22.06 -3.43 15.14
CA LEU A 135 20.91 -4.28 14.82
C LEU A 135 21.07 -4.91 13.43
N PRO A 136 20.57 -6.14 13.22
CA PRO A 136 20.53 -6.77 11.90
C PRO A 136 19.73 -5.94 10.88
N ASP A 137 20.24 -5.84 9.66
CA ASP A 137 19.63 -5.03 8.58
C ASP A 137 18.16 -5.37 8.34
N LYS A 138 17.87 -6.66 8.40
CA LYS A 138 16.53 -7.24 8.23
C LYS A 138 15.53 -6.72 9.26
N LEU A 139 15.94 -6.55 10.52
CA LEU A 139 15.05 -6.08 11.58
C LEU A 139 14.67 -4.61 11.39
N ILE A 140 15.64 -3.76 11.07
CA ILE A 140 15.36 -2.34 10.82
C ILE A 140 14.47 -2.19 9.58
N HIS A 141 14.74 -2.93 8.51
CA HIS A 141 13.92 -2.92 7.30
C HIS A 141 12.46 -3.34 7.56
N GLN A 142 12.24 -4.32 8.45
CA GLN A 142 10.92 -4.77 8.85
C GLN A 142 10.23 -3.78 9.79
N ALA A 143 10.95 -3.25 10.78
CA ALA A 143 10.41 -2.28 11.74
C ALA A 143 10.01 -0.97 11.06
N GLU A 144 10.86 -0.45 10.17
CA GLU A 144 10.58 0.71 9.32
C GLU A 144 9.31 0.48 8.50
N GLY A 145 9.22 -0.66 7.81
CA GLY A 145 8.05 -1.00 6.99
C GLY A 145 6.77 -1.10 7.81
N ILE A 146 6.83 -1.71 9.00
CA ILE A 146 5.68 -1.79 9.92
C ILE A 146 5.26 -0.39 10.36
N PHE A 147 6.21 0.44 10.77
CA PHE A 147 5.96 1.80 11.24
C PHE A 147 5.29 2.65 10.15
N VAL A 148 5.84 2.66 8.94
CA VAL A 148 5.30 3.43 7.82
C VAL A 148 3.92 2.91 7.43
N TYR A 149 3.76 1.62 7.18
CA TYR A 149 2.46 1.09 6.75
C TYR A 149 1.37 1.24 7.81
N LEU A 150 1.67 1.02 9.09
CA LEU A 150 0.68 1.22 10.14
C LEU A 150 0.25 2.69 10.23
N SER A 151 1.21 3.62 10.13
CA SER A 151 0.93 5.06 10.14
C SER A 151 0.03 5.47 8.98
N PHE A 152 0.34 5.03 7.75
CA PHE A 152 -0.49 5.29 6.58
C PHE A 152 -1.86 4.62 6.65
N LEU A 153 -1.97 3.42 7.23
CA LEU A 153 -3.25 2.73 7.40
C LEU A 153 -4.17 3.48 8.37
N ILE A 154 -3.63 3.88 9.53
CA ILE A 154 -4.38 4.62 10.56
C ILE A 154 -4.77 5.99 10.00
N PHE A 155 -3.82 6.72 9.44
CA PHE A 155 -4.08 8.04 8.87
C PHE A 155 -5.10 7.96 7.72
N GLY A 156 -4.96 6.98 6.83
CA GLY A 156 -5.90 6.74 5.74
C GLY A 156 -7.31 6.43 6.23
N TYR A 157 -7.45 5.62 7.28
CA TYR A 157 -8.74 5.36 7.91
C TYR A 157 -9.36 6.63 8.52
N LEU A 158 -8.58 7.37 9.31
CA LEU A 158 -9.06 8.59 9.97
C LEU A 158 -9.50 9.64 8.95
N LEU A 159 -8.69 9.87 7.92
CA LEU A 159 -8.99 10.81 6.84
C LEU A 159 -10.25 10.40 6.08
N LEU A 160 -10.35 9.13 5.67
CA LEU A 160 -11.51 8.61 4.96
C LEU A 160 -12.79 8.74 5.80
N ASN A 161 -12.72 8.38 7.08
CA ASN A 161 -13.85 8.46 7.99
C ASN A 161 -14.29 9.92 8.21
N GLN A 162 -13.35 10.85 8.37
CA GLN A 162 -13.63 12.28 8.46
C GLN A 162 -14.30 12.82 7.20
N ILE A 163 -13.78 12.49 6.02
CA ILE A 163 -14.34 12.91 4.73
C ILE A 163 -15.78 12.40 4.59
N ILE A 164 -16.03 11.13 4.89
CA ILE A 164 -17.37 10.55 4.75
C ILE A 164 -18.35 11.16 5.74
N ASN A 165 -17.97 11.34 7.00
CA ASN A 165 -18.83 11.97 8.01
C ASN A 165 -19.23 13.39 7.57
N LYS A 166 -18.28 14.15 7.00
CA LYS A 166 -18.55 15.48 6.46
C LYS A 166 -19.55 15.45 5.29
N ILE A 167 -19.41 14.49 4.38
CA ILE A 167 -20.33 14.36 3.23
C ILE A 167 -21.73 13.95 3.71
N GLN A 168 -21.85 13.01 4.66
CA GLN A 168 -23.14 12.57 5.19
C GLN A 168 -23.88 13.73 5.88
N HIS A 169 -23.20 14.49 6.73
CA HIS A 169 -23.79 15.66 7.40
C HIS A 169 -24.23 16.75 6.41
N ASN A 170 -23.53 16.92 5.28
CA ASN A 170 -23.96 17.87 4.25
C ASN A 170 -25.20 17.38 3.50
N HIS A 171 -25.34 16.08 3.23
CA HIS A 171 -26.54 15.51 2.62
C HIS A 171 -27.78 15.70 3.49
N GLU A 172 -27.66 15.54 4.81
CA GLU A 172 -28.76 15.75 5.76
C GLU A 172 -29.26 17.21 5.81
N LYS A 173 -28.40 18.19 5.51
CA LYS A 173 -28.79 19.60 5.47
C LYS A 173 -29.50 20.03 4.17
N THR A 174 -29.39 19.23 3.12
CA THR A 174 -29.92 19.54 1.78
C THR A 174 -31.18 18.75 1.41
N ALA A 175 -31.60 17.80 2.25
CA ALA A 175 -32.81 16.99 2.09
C ALA A 175 -33.94 17.57 2.95
#